data_AF-A0A923Y8N2-F1
#
_entry.id   AF-A0A923Y8N2-F1
#
_cell.length_a   1.000
_cell.length_b   1.000
_cell.length_c   1.000
_cell.angle_alpha   90.00
_cell.angle_beta   90.00
_cell.angle_gamma   90.00
#
_symmetry.space_group_name_H-M   'P 1'
#
loop_
_entity.id
_entity.type
_entity.pdbx_description
1 polymer ?
#
loop_
_entity_poly.entity_id
_entity_poly.type
_entity_poly.pdbx_seq_one_letter_code
_entity_poly.pdbx_strand_id
1 'polypeptide(L)'
;MRDEFKKKNPELVLAFLKDCEQIVITFKQNQKEVVETMTKFLGVDEAAVMRSLNTFYPLTAKEQLSAKWLGKPGEKNSAVVKTLQVQAEFLKETGQINALPKDLNGLIDSGIVAQLA
;
A
#
# COMPACT_ATOMS: atom_id res chain seq x y z
N MET A 1 -8.70 -1.24 3.05
CA MET A 1 -9.99 -1.88 2.66
C MET A 1 -10.93 -1.87 3.87
N ARG A 2 -12.25 -1.73 3.71
CA ARG A 2 -13.18 -1.73 4.85
C ARG A 2 -13.23 -3.09 5.53
N ASP A 3 -13.27 -3.09 6.86
CA ASP A 3 -13.20 -4.30 7.68
C ASP A 3 -14.35 -5.29 7.45
N GLU A 4 -15.57 -4.81 7.27
CA GLU A 4 -16.70 -5.69 6.96
C GLU A 4 -16.56 -6.35 5.59
N PHE A 5 -16.05 -5.60 4.60
CA PHE A 5 -15.91 -6.10 3.24
C PHE A 5 -14.88 -7.23 3.17
N LYS A 6 -13.72 -7.05 3.81
CA LYS A 6 -12.67 -8.08 3.84
C LYS A 6 -13.10 -9.34 4.59
N LYS A 7 -13.91 -9.21 5.65
CA LYS A 7 -14.49 -10.35 6.39
C LYS A 7 -15.54 -11.10 5.58
N LYS A 8 -16.38 -10.38 4.82
CA LYS A 8 -17.45 -10.99 4.00
C LYS A 8 -16.93 -11.61 2.70
N ASN A 9 -15.82 -11.10 2.15
CA ASN A 9 -15.32 -11.51 0.83
C ASN A 9 -13.83 -11.87 0.84
N PRO A 10 -13.34 -12.72 1.76
CA PRO A 10 -11.91 -12.93 1.96
C PRO A 10 -11.18 -13.44 0.69
N GLU A 11 -11.82 -14.34 -0.07
CA GLU A 11 -11.26 -14.88 -1.31
C GLU A 11 -11.11 -13.82 -2.40
N LEU A 12 -12.10 -12.93 -2.54
CA LEU A 12 -12.05 -11.83 -3.49
C LEU A 12 -10.93 -10.84 -3.13
N VAL A 13 -10.75 -10.54 -1.85
CA VAL A 13 -9.65 -9.69 -1.40
C VAL A 13 -8.31 -10.33 -1.69
N LEU A 14 -8.17 -11.64 -1.43
CA LEU A 14 -6.93 -12.35 -1.71
C LEU A 14 -6.64 -12.38 -3.22
N ALA A 15 -7.65 -12.63 -4.06
CA ALA A 15 -7.52 -12.59 -5.52
C ALA A 15 -7.10 -11.19 -6.01
N PHE A 16 -7.73 -10.14 -5.49
CA PHE A 16 -7.35 -8.76 -5.79
C PHE A 16 -5.89 -8.47 -5.43
N LEU A 17 -5.42 -8.90 -4.25
CA LEU A 17 -4.04 -8.66 -3.84
C LEU A 17 -3.04 -9.51 -4.64
N LYS A 18 -3.41 -10.69 -5.14
CA LYS A 18 -2.60 -11.48 -6.10
C LYS A 18 -2.41 -10.73 -7.41
N ASP A 19 -3.47 -10.12 -7.95
CA ASP A 19 -3.36 -9.29 -9.15
C ASP A 19 -2.48 -8.06 -8.90
N CYS A 20 -2.62 -7.41 -7.73
CA CYS A 20 -1.71 -6.32 -7.34
C CYS A 20 -0.25 -6.77 -7.29
N GLU A 21 0.04 -7.93 -6.69
CA GLU A 21 1.40 -8.48 -6.64
C GLU A 21 1.97 -8.69 -8.06
N GLN A 22 1.16 -9.25 -8.96
CA GLN A 22 1.58 -9.45 -10.34
C GLN A 22 1.86 -8.12 -11.05
N ILE A 23 1.05 -7.09 -10.82
CA ILE A 23 1.30 -5.74 -11.36
C ILE A 23 2.61 -5.17 -10.81
N VAL A 24 2.91 -5.36 -9.52
CA VAL A 24 4.19 -4.92 -8.95
C VAL A 24 5.37 -5.65 -9.61
N ILE A 25 5.25 -6.96 -9.83
CA ILE A 25 6.27 -7.75 -10.53
C ILE A 25 6.48 -7.22 -11.95
N THR A 26 5.39 -7.02 -12.72
CA THR A 26 5.45 -6.46 -14.07
C THR A 26 6.06 -5.06 -14.06
N PHE A 27 5.72 -4.20 -13.10
CA PHE A 27 6.34 -2.87 -12.96
C PHE A 27 7.85 -2.94 -12.79
N LYS A 28 8.33 -3.87 -11.95
CA LYS A 28 9.76 -4.01 -11.69
C LYS A 28 10.53 -4.67 -12.83
N GLN A 29 9.89 -5.54 -13.62
CA GLN A 29 10.55 -6.38 -14.62
C GLN A 29 10.32 -5.93 -16.06
N ASN A 30 9.20 -5.27 -16.35
CA ASN A 30 8.78 -4.90 -17.70
C ASN A 30 8.23 -3.47 -17.75
N GLN A 31 9.12 -2.50 -17.53
CA GLN A 31 8.77 -1.08 -17.54
C GLN A 31 8.10 -0.64 -18.85
N LYS A 32 8.50 -1.23 -19.99
CA LYS A 32 7.93 -0.91 -21.31
C LYS A 32 6.44 -1.25 -21.38
N GLU A 33 6.05 -2.44 -20.95
CA GLU A 33 4.63 -2.85 -20.93
C GLU A 33 3.79 -1.95 -20.02
N VAL A 34 4.34 -1.56 -18.86
CA VAL A 34 3.65 -0.63 -17.95
C VAL A 34 3.46 0.74 -18.61
N VAL A 35 4.49 1.24 -19.29
CA VAL A 35 4.44 2.52 -19.99
C VAL A 35 3.41 2.51 -21.11
N GLU A 36 3.45 1.50 -21.98
CA GLU A 36 2.50 1.34 -23.09
C GLU A 36 1.06 1.27 -22.59
N THR A 37 0.82 0.48 -21.53
CA THR A 37 -0.49 0.34 -20.90
C THR A 37 -0.99 1.67 -20.35
N MET A 38 -0.14 2.39 -19.60
CA MET A 38 -0.50 3.65 -18.95
C MET A 38 -0.67 4.80 -19.96
N THR A 39 0.15 4.86 -21.00
CA THR A 39 0.00 5.83 -22.10
C THR A 39 -1.35 5.66 -22.79
N LYS A 40 -1.72 4.43 -23.12
CA LYS A 40 -3.02 4.14 -23.74
C LYS A 40 -4.19 4.45 -22.80
N PHE A 41 -4.07 4.10 -21.52
CA PHE A 41 -5.14 4.27 -20.54
C PHE A 41 -5.37 5.75 -20.16
N LEU A 42 -4.29 6.50 -19.93
CA LEU A 42 -4.35 7.90 -19.51
C LEU A 42 -4.48 8.88 -20.68
N GLY A 43 -4.18 8.45 -21.92
CA GLY A 43 -4.20 9.31 -23.10
C GLY A 43 -3.10 10.39 -23.10
N VAL A 44 -1.97 10.11 -22.45
CA VAL A 44 -0.82 11.03 -22.31
C VAL A 44 0.45 10.44 -22.93
N ASP A 45 1.41 11.28 -23.27
CA ASP A 45 2.65 10.84 -23.90
C ASP A 45 3.49 9.93 -23.00
N GLU A 46 4.24 9.03 -23.64
CA GLU A 46 5.14 8.08 -22.97
C GLU A 46 6.16 8.77 -22.06
N ALA A 47 6.69 9.94 -22.45
CA ALA A 47 7.67 10.64 -21.63
C ALA A 47 7.05 11.16 -20.32
N ALA A 48 5.80 11.62 -20.34
CA ALA A 48 5.04 11.99 -19.14
C ALA A 48 4.77 10.79 -18.23
N VAL A 49 4.41 9.64 -18.81
CA VAL A 49 4.23 8.39 -18.07
C VAL A 49 5.54 7.97 -17.42
N MET A 50 6.64 7.91 -18.17
CA MET A 50 7.96 7.53 -17.67
C MET A 50 8.44 8.41 -16.52
N ARG A 51 8.27 9.74 -16.63
CA ARG A 51 8.60 10.67 -15.55
C ARG A 51 7.81 10.34 -14.28
N SER A 52 6.52 10.05 -14.41
CA SER A 52 5.67 9.67 -13.28
C SER A 52 6.11 8.34 -12.68
N LEU A 53 6.28 7.29 -13.48
CA LEU A 53 6.65 5.94 -13.00
C LEU A 53 7.98 5.94 -12.25
N ASN A 54 8.96 6.75 -12.67
CA ASN A 54 10.25 6.86 -11.98
C ASN A 54 10.17 7.46 -10.56
N THR A 55 9.02 8.01 -10.16
CA THR A 55 8.77 8.50 -8.79
C THR A 55 8.15 7.45 -7.87
N PHE A 56 7.71 6.31 -8.41
CA PHE A 56 7.07 5.24 -7.64
C PHE A 56 8.06 4.14 -7.25
N TYR A 57 7.86 3.59 -6.07
CA TYR A 57 8.54 2.39 -5.60
C TYR A 57 7.49 1.37 -5.12
N PRO A 58 6.88 0.60 -6.04
CA PRO A 58 5.92 -0.41 -5.66
C PRO A 58 6.60 -1.55 -4.90
N LEU A 59 5.84 -2.17 -4.00
CA LEU A 59 6.35 -3.13 -3.02
C LEU A 59 5.69 -4.49 -3.22
N THR A 60 6.51 -5.51 -3.36
CA THR A 60 6.05 -6.91 -3.30
C THR A 60 5.46 -7.22 -1.93
N ALA A 61 4.61 -8.23 -1.82
CA ALA A 61 4.04 -8.71 -0.56
C ALA A 61 5.14 -8.99 0.47
N LYS A 62 6.25 -9.61 0.03
CA LYS A 62 7.43 -9.87 0.85
C LYS A 62 8.07 -8.59 1.40
N GLU A 63 8.23 -7.56 0.57
CA GLU A 63 8.77 -6.27 1.00
C GLU A 63 7.82 -5.56 1.97
N GLN A 64 6.50 -5.60 1.70
CA GLN A 64 5.48 -5.00 2.55
C GLN A 64 5.48 -5.56 3.97
N LEU A 65 5.77 -6.85 4.16
CA LEU A 65 5.82 -7.51 5.48
C LEU A 65 7.09 -7.22 6.30
N SER A 66 8.00 -6.40 5.79
CA SER A 66 9.14 -5.93 6.59
C SER A 66 8.75 -4.82 7.56
N ALA A 67 9.49 -4.68 8.66
CA ALA A 67 9.33 -3.59 9.62
C ALA A 67 9.47 -2.19 9.00
N LYS A 68 10.15 -2.09 7.85
CA LYS A 68 10.27 -0.87 7.04
C LYS A 68 8.93 -0.43 6.42
N TRP A 69 7.95 -1.31 6.37
CA TRP A 69 6.63 -1.06 5.78
C TRP A 69 5.52 -1.43 6.76
N LEU A 70 4.72 -2.47 6.48
CA LEU A 70 3.59 -2.86 7.31
C LEU A 70 4.02 -3.63 8.57
N GLY A 71 5.12 -4.39 8.48
CA GLY A 71 5.50 -5.40 9.48
C GLY A 71 4.68 -6.68 9.36
N LYS A 72 5.12 -7.72 10.07
CA LYS A 72 4.42 -9.01 10.12
C LYS A 72 3.10 -8.89 10.91
N PRO A 73 2.15 -9.84 10.77
CA PRO A 73 0.94 -9.84 11.58
C PRO A 73 1.26 -9.81 13.09
N GLY A 74 0.70 -8.84 13.80
CA GLY A 74 0.93 -8.62 15.23
C GLY A 74 2.22 -7.87 15.58
N GLU A 75 3.08 -7.55 14.60
CA GLU A 75 4.26 -6.72 14.80
C GLU A 75 3.84 -5.28 15.11
N LYS A 76 4.50 -4.66 16.09
CA LYS A 76 4.19 -3.30 16.55
C LYS A 76 5.22 -2.31 16.05
N ASN A 77 4.81 -1.06 15.89
CA ASN A 77 5.69 0.07 15.60
C ASN A 77 6.47 -0.08 14.27
N SER A 78 5.85 -0.70 13.26
CA SER A 78 6.37 -0.67 11.89
C SER A 78 6.44 0.78 11.37
N ALA A 79 7.20 1.00 10.29
CA ALA A 79 7.38 2.36 9.78
C ALA A 79 6.05 3.03 9.42
N VAL A 80 5.08 2.29 8.88
CA VAL A 80 3.75 2.82 8.57
C VAL A 80 3.02 3.26 9.85
N VAL A 81 3.10 2.49 10.94
CA VAL A 81 2.53 2.90 12.24
C VAL A 81 3.17 4.19 12.75
N LYS A 82 4.50 4.32 12.61
CA LYS A 82 5.21 5.55 12.98
C LYS A 82 4.79 6.75 12.12
N THR A 83 4.60 6.54 10.82
CA THR A 83 4.08 7.58 9.93
C THR A 83 2.67 8.01 10.33
N LEU A 84 1.79 7.06 10.69
CA LEU A 84 0.47 7.38 11.20
C LEU A 84 0.53 8.18 12.50
N GLN A 85 1.47 7.87 13.40
CA GLN A 85 1.67 8.62 14.63
C GLN A 85 2.04 10.07 14.34
N VAL A 86 3.06 10.30 13.51
CA VAL A 86 3.52 11.65 13.13
C VAL A 86 2.40 12.46 12.47
N GLN A 87 1.61 11.83 11.59
CA GLN A 87 0.47 12.49 10.96
C GLN A 87 -0.63 12.83 11.97
N ALA A 88 -0.99 11.90 12.87
CA ALA A 88 -1.99 12.14 13.89
C ALA A 88 -1.58 13.26 14.86
N GLU A 89 -0.30 13.31 15.24
CA GLU A 89 0.27 14.39 16.06
C GLU A 89 0.13 15.74 15.36
N PHE A 90 0.57 15.85 14.11
CA PHE A 90 0.43 17.08 13.34
C PHE A 90 -1.03 17.53 13.19
N LEU A 91 -1.95 16.60 12.93
CA LEU A 91 -3.39 16.91 12.84
C LEU A 91 -3.96 17.38 14.18
N LYS A 92 -3.45 16.87 15.30
CA LYS A 92 -3.86 17.30 16.64
C LYS A 92 -3.33 18.70 16.96
N GLU A 93 -2.07 18.96 16.64
CA GLU A 93 -1.41 20.27 16.83
C GLU A 93 -2.08 21.37 16.01
N THR A 94 -2.50 21.06 14.78
CA THR A 94 -3.19 22.00 13.88
C THR A 94 -4.71 22.08 14.12
N GLY A 95 -5.24 21.38 15.12
CA GLY A 95 -6.66 21.44 15.49
C GLY A 95 -7.60 20.71 14.52
N GLN A 96 -7.09 19.89 13.60
CA GLN A 96 -7.91 19.09 12.68
C GLN A 96 -8.53 17.86 13.34
N ILE A 97 -7.92 17.36 14.42
CA ILE A 97 -8.50 16.31 15.27
C ILE A 97 -8.49 16.69 16.75
N ASN A 98 -9.53 16.26 17.46
CA ASN A 98 -9.71 16.60 18.88
C ASN A 98 -8.90 15.69 19.82
N ALA A 99 -8.48 14.51 19.37
CA ALA A 99 -7.67 13.57 20.15
C ALA A 99 -6.91 12.63 19.22
N LEU A 100 -5.80 12.07 19.71
CA LEU A 100 -5.06 11.03 19.01
C LEU A 100 -5.83 9.70 19.03
N PRO A 101 -5.69 8.85 18.00
CA PRO A 101 -6.21 7.49 18.04
C PRO A 101 -5.60 6.69 19.20
N LYS A 102 -6.43 5.88 19.88
CA LYS A 102 -6.00 5.08 21.04
C LYS A 102 -5.08 3.91 20.67
N ASP A 103 -5.27 3.37 19.47
CA ASP A 103 -4.48 2.26 18.95
C ASP A 103 -4.22 2.45 17.45
N LEU A 104 -3.00 2.88 17.12
CA LEU A 104 -2.56 3.01 15.72
C LEU A 104 -2.13 1.68 15.12
N ASN A 105 -1.67 0.72 15.93
CA ASN A 105 -1.28 -0.60 15.43
C ASN A 105 -2.52 -1.35 14.94
N GLY A 106 -3.64 -1.24 15.65
CA GLY A 106 -4.93 -1.83 15.26
C GLY A 106 -5.53 -1.26 13.98
N LEU A 107 -4.99 -0.17 13.43
CA LEU A 107 -5.40 0.38 12.13
C LEU A 107 -4.71 -0.30 10.95
N ILE A 108 -3.67 -1.11 11.21
CA ILE A 108 -2.88 -1.81 10.20
C ILE A 108 -3.19 -3.30 10.25
N ASP A 109 -3.59 -3.85 9.11
CA ASP A 109 -3.85 -5.28 8.94
C ASP A 109 -2.93 -5.85 7.86
N SER A 110 -1.84 -6.50 8.28
CA SER A 110 -0.93 -7.23 7.40
C SER A 110 -1.31 -8.70 7.22
N GLY A 111 -2.40 -9.17 7.83
CA GLY A 111 -2.80 -10.57 7.86
C GLY A 111 -3.17 -11.13 6.48
N ILE A 112 -3.77 -10.31 5.60
CA ILE A 112 -4.14 -10.76 4.25
C ILE A 112 -2.93 -10.77 3.32
N VAL A 113 -2.08 -9.73 3.36
CA VAL A 113 -0.81 -9.70 2.60
C VAL A 113 0.13 -10.83 3.02
N ALA A 114 0.12 -11.21 4.31
CA ALA A 114 0.88 -12.36 4.81
C ALA A 114 0.49 -13.71 4.17
N GLN A 115 -0.70 -13.82 3.57
CA GLN A 115 -1.13 -15.03 2.86
C GLN A 115 -0.55 -15.12 1.44
N LEU A 116 0.10 -14.06 0.94
CA LEU A 116 0.71 -14.00 -0.38
C LEU A 116 2.21 -14.27 -0.40
N ALA A 117 2.87 -14.15 0.76
CA ALA A 117 4.34 -14.11 0.88
C ALA A 117 4.94 -15.45 1.34
#